data_AF-A0A953A2Y4-F1
#
_entry.id   AF-A0A953A2Y4-F1
#
_cell.length_a   1.000
_cell.length_b   1.000
_cell.length_c   1.000
_cell.angle_alpha   90.00
_cell.angle_beta   90.00
_cell.angle_gamma   90.00
#
_symmetry.space_group_name_H-M   'P 1'
#
loop_
_entity.id
_entity.type
_entity.pdbx_description
1 polymer ?
#
loop_
_entity_poly.entity_id
_entity_poly.type
_entity_poly.pdbx_seq_one_letter_code
_entity_poly.pdbx_strand_id
1 'polypeptide(L)'
;MDVLKIIAPTVLSFFTGIFITPFFARYFYKYKMWKKSPRTESGDITSEHFKQIHNTEHEVSTPRVGGVIIWVSVFLTVAAIYALSIVFPYERIGELSFFSRSQ
;
A
#
# COMPACT_ATOMS: atom_id res chain seq x y z
N MET A 1 -22.86 15.29 0.97
CA MET A 1 -22.02 14.21 0.42
C MET A 1 -22.45 12.94 1.09
N ASP A 2 -22.82 11.92 0.31
CA ASP A 2 -23.24 10.65 0.87
C ASP A 2 -22.01 9.90 1.43
N VAL A 3 -22.02 9.62 2.73
CA VAL A 3 -20.90 8.99 3.45
C VAL A 3 -20.57 7.62 2.85
N LEU A 4 -21.59 6.93 2.32
CA LEU A 4 -21.42 5.62 1.69
C LEU A 4 -20.51 5.67 0.47
N LYS A 5 -20.56 6.76 -0.31
CA LYS A 5 -19.72 6.96 -1.50
C LYS A 5 -18.24 7.08 -1.14
N ILE A 6 -17.91 7.51 0.08
CA ILE A 6 -16.53 7.61 0.56
C ILE A 6 -16.09 6.30 1.21
N ILE A 7 -16.91 5.71 2.08
CA ILE A 7 -16.52 4.52 2.85
C ILE A 7 -16.38 3.29 1.95
N ALA A 8 -17.27 3.09 0.98
CA ALA A 8 -17.24 1.92 0.11
C ALA A 8 -15.90 1.71 -0.64
N PRO A 9 -15.36 2.70 -1.39
CA PRO A 9 -14.07 2.55 -2.06
C PRO A 9 -12.89 2.47 -1.07
N THR A 10 -12.98 3.10 0.11
CA THR A 10 -11.94 2.99 1.14
C THR A 10 -11.83 1.56 1.67
N VAL A 11 -12.96 0.94 2.02
CA VAL A 11 -13.02 -0.45 2.50
C VAL A 11 -12.55 -1.40 1.39
N LEU A 12 -12.99 -1.19 0.15
CA LEU A 12 -12.57 -2.01 -0.98
C LEU A 12 -11.06 -1.93 -1.22
N SER A 13 -10.47 -0.74 -1.14
CA SER A 13 -9.02 -0.54 -1.29
C SER A 13 -8.22 -1.21 -0.17
N PHE A 14 -8.72 -1.17 1.07
CA PHE A 14 -8.10 -1.85 2.20
C PHE A 14 -8.02 -3.37 1.99
N PHE A 15 -9.14 -4.02 1.65
CA PHE A 15 -9.16 -5.46 1.39
C PHE A 15 -8.35 -5.84 0.16
N THR A 16 -8.38 -5.01 -0.89
CA THR A 16 -7.53 -5.19 -2.07
C THR A 16 -6.06 -5.18 -1.69
N GLY A 17 -5.64 -4.25 -0.84
CA GLY A 17 -4.27 -4.17 -0.30
C GLY A 17 -3.86 -5.45 0.44
N ILE A 18 -4.70 -5.95 1.34
CA ILE A 18 -4.45 -7.22 2.06
C ILE A 18 -4.32 -8.38 1.07
N PHE A 19 -5.22 -8.45 0.08
CA PHE A 19 -5.24 -9.53 -0.90
C PHE A 19 -3.97 -9.59 -1.77
N ILE A 20 -3.46 -8.43 -2.21
CA ILE A 20 -2.24 -8.38 -3.05
C ILE A 20 -0.94 -8.45 -2.23
N THR A 21 -0.99 -8.19 -0.92
CA THR A 21 0.19 -8.18 -0.03
C THR A 21 1.03 -9.47 -0.10
N PRO A 22 0.49 -10.71 -0.04
CA PRO A 22 1.33 -11.91 -0.10
C PRO A 22 2.11 -12.05 -1.42
N PHE A 23 1.52 -11.61 -2.54
CA PHE A 23 2.18 -11.61 -3.85
C PHE A 23 3.36 -10.62 -3.86
N PHE A 24 3.13 -9.38 -3.43
CA PHE A 24 4.16 -8.36 -3.37
C PHE A 24 5.24 -8.67 -2.34
N ALA A 25 4.87 -9.19 -1.16
CA ALA A 25 5.82 -9.60 -0.14
C ALA A 25 6.82 -10.62 -0.72
N ARG A 26 6.34 -11.68 -1.37
CA ARG A 26 7.23 -12.66 -2.03
C ARG A 26 8.18 -12.01 -3.03
N TYR A 27 7.71 -11.04 -3.81
CA TYR A 27 8.55 -10.28 -4.74
C TYR A 27 9.60 -9.44 -3.99
N PHE A 28 9.19 -8.66 -2.99
CA PHE A 28 10.08 -7.80 -2.23
C PHE A 28 11.19 -8.58 -1.51
N TYR A 29 10.87 -9.75 -0.95
CA TYR A 29 11.85 -10.65 -0.37
C TYR A 29 12.78 -11.26 -1.44
N LYS A 30 12.25 -11.68 -2.59
CA LYS A 30 13.05 -12.24 -3.70
C LYS A 30 14.10 -11.25 -4.21
N TYR A 31 13.73 -9.98 -4.39
CA TYR A 31 14.63 -8.94 -4.89
C TYR A 31 15.38 -8.21 -3.78
N LYS A 32 15.25 -8.66 -2.52
CA LYS A 32 15.93 -8.07 -1.36
C LYS A 32 15.72 -6.54 -1.30
N MET A 33 14.47 -6.09 -1.45
CA MET A 33 14.07 -4.68 -1.49
C MET A 33 14.06 -4.05 -0.08
N TRP A 34 15.16 -4.23 0.63
CA TRP A 34 15.45 -3.68 1.94
C TRP A 34 16.70 -2.80 1.87
N LYS A 35 17.02 -2.13 2.98
CA LYS A 35 18.21 -1.29 3.06
C LYS A 35 19.46 -2.17 3.00
N LYS A 36 20.40 -1.83 2.12
CA LYS A 36 21.60 -2.65 1.86
C LYS A 36 22.68 -2.55 2.93
N SER A 37 22.70 -1.45 3.69
CA SER A 37 23.66 -1.22 4.76
C SER A 37 22.92 -0.86 6.05
N PRO A 38 23.29 -1.46 7.19
CA PRO A 38 22.81 -0.99 8.48
C PRO A 38 23.23 0.47 8.72
N ARG A 39 22.58 1.14 9.66
CA ARG A 39 23.01 2.49 10.07
C ARG A 39 24.29 2.36 10.91
N THR A 40 25.44 2.27 10.25
CA THR A 40 26.75 2.17 10.91
C THR A 40 27.45 3.52 11.06
N GLU A 41 26.93 4.58 10.44
CA GLU A 41 27.62 5.87 10.33
C GLU A 41 27.02 6.93 11.27
N SER A 42 27.21 6.72 12.55
CA SER A 42 27.15 7.79 13.55
C SER A 42 28.25 7.50 14.56
N GLY A 43 29.50 7.68 14.11
CA GLY A 43 30.69 7.54 14.95
C GLY A 43 30.55 8.33 16.25
N ASP A 44 30.99 7.75 17.36
CA ASP A 44 30.97 8.31 18.73
C ASP A 44 29.62 8.81 19.32
N ILE A 45 28.55 8.94 18.54
CA ILE A 45 27.22 9.43 18.98
C ILE A 45 26.26 8.30 19.36
N THR A 46 26.60 7.06 19.04
CA THR A 46 25.72 5.90 19.28
C THR A 46 26.16 5.18 20.54
N SER A 47 25.39 5.29 21.63
CA SER A 47 25.75 4.64 22.90
C SER A 47 25.82 3.12 22.76
N GLU A 48 26.67 2.48 23.55
CA GLU A 48 26.83 1.02 23.55
C GLU A 48 25.50 0.30 23.87
N HIS A 49 24.68 0.89 24.72
CA HIS A 49 23.32 0.44 25.01
C HIS A 49 22.37 0.57 23.81
N PHE A 50 22.52 1.61 23.00
CA PHE A 50 21.74 1.73 21.77
C PHE A 50 22.05 0.56 20.83
N LYS A 51 23.32 0.15 20.68
CA LYS A 51 23.67 -1.02 19.85
C LYS A 51 23.10 -2.33 20.38
N GLN A 52 22.98 -2.49 21.71
CA GLN A 52 22.39 -3.69 22.32
C GLN A 52 20.86 -3.78 22.12
N ILE A 53 20.17 -2.64 22.09
CA ILE A 53 18.71 -2.58 21.89
C ILE A 53 18.37 -2.53 20.39
N HIS A 54 19.26 -1.97 19.58
CA HIS A 54 19.03 -1.71 18.17
C HIS A 54 19.25 -2.96 17.32
N ASN A 55 18.17 -3.49 16.76
CA ASN A 55 18.20 -4.70 15.96
C ASN A 55 18.66 -4.43 14.51
N THR A 56 19.96 -4.18 14.36
CA THR A 56 20.61 -3.90 13.08
C THR A 56 20.47 -5.02 12.06
N GLU A 57 20.30 -6.28 12.51
CA GLU A 57 20.14 -7.44 11.63
C GLU A 57 18.77 -7.44 10.93
N HIS A 58 17.71 -7.09 11.67
CA HIS A 58 16.36 -7.04 11.10
C HIS A 58 16.18 -5.86 10.13
N GLU A 59 16.97 -4.79 10.30
CA GLU A 59 16.99 -3.64 9.38
C GLU A 59 17.43 -4.01 7.96
N VAL A 60 18.24 -5.05 7.80
CA VAL A 60 18.80 -5.52 6.53
C VAL A 60 18.15 -6.80 6.01
N SER A 61 17.08 -7.28 6.65
CA SER A 61 16.32 -8.45 6.21
C SER A 61 14.83 -8.16 5.96
N THR A 62 14.34 -7.00 6.38
CA THR A 62 12.92 -6.61 6.24
C THR A 62 12.72 -5.63 5.08
N PRO A 63 11.89 -5.96 4.07
CA PRO A 63 11.59 -5.05 2.97
C PRO A 63 11.00 -3.70 3.41
N ARG A 64 11.42 -2.60 2.77
CA ARG A 64 10.97 -1.23 3.13
C ARG A 64 10.13 -0.53 2.05
N VAL A 65 9.75 -1.26 1.00
CA VAL A 65 8.97 -0.73 -0.13
C VAL A 65 7.46 -0.95 0.05
N GLY A 66 6.97 -1.07 1.29
CA GLY A 66 5.56 -1.35 1.59
C GLY A 66 4.58 -0.30 1.05
N GLY A 67 5.01 0.96 0.92
CA GLY A 67 4.20 2.02 0.30
C GLY A 67 3.74 1.70 -1.12
N VAL A 68 4.46 0.81 -1.84
CA VAL A 68 4.04 0.35 -3.16
C VAL A 68 2.71 -0.38 -3.15
N ILE A 69 2.47 -1.18 -2.12
CA ILE A 69 1.22 -1.93 -1.97
C ILE A 69 0.03 -0.96 -1.85
N ILE A 70 0.21 0.17 -1.15
CA ILE A 70 -0.86 1.15 -0.91
C ILE A 70 -1.29 1.83 -2.20
N TRP A 71 -0.36 2.40 -2.97
CA TRP A 71 -0.77 3.10 -4.20
C TRP A 71 -1.26 2.13 -5.27
N VAL A 72 -0.71 0.91 -5.34
CA VAL A 72 -1.21 -0.14 -6.24
C VAL A 72 -2.61 -0.58 -5.85
N SER A 73 -2.92 -0.74 -4.55
CA SER A 73 -4.26 -1.14 -4.12
C SER A 73 -5.31 -0.06 -4.44
N VAL A 74 -4.98 1.21 -4.22
CA VAL A 74 -5.84 2.35 -4.58
C VAL A 74 -6.06 2.39 -6.10
N PHE A 75 -4.99 2.30 -6.88
CA PHE A 75 -5.08 2.30 -8.34
C PHE A 75 -5.94 1.16 -8.86
N LEU A 76 -5.71 -0.07 -8.37
CA LEU A 76 -6.46 -1.25 -8.78
C LEU A 76 -7.94 -1.13 -8.40
N THR A 77 -8.24 -0.55 -7.24
CA THR A 77 -9.62 -0.30 -6.79
C THR A 77 -10.33 0.69 -7.71
N VAL A 78 -9.68 1.81 -8.04
CA VAL A 78 -10.24 2.82 -8.96
C VAL A 78 -10.43 2.22 -10.35
N ALA A 79 -9.44 1.48 -10.86
CA ALA A 79 -9.52 0.82 -12.15
C ALA A 79 -10.65 -0.22 -12.20
N ALA A 80 -10.86 -0.98 -11.13
CA ALA A 80 -11.94 -1.96 -11.02
C ALA A 80 -13.31 -1.29 -11.01
N ILE A 81 -13.50 -0.23 -10.22
CA ILE A 81 -14.75 0.56 -10.19
C ILE A 81 -15.01 1.19 -11.57
N TYR A 82 -13.98 1.72 -12.21
CA TYR A 82 -14.09 2.31 -13.55
C TYR A 82 -14.48 1.26 -14.60
N ALA A 83 -13.81 0.11 -14.62
CA ALA A 83 -14.15 -0.99 -15.53
C ALA A 83 -15.60 -1.46 -15.32
N LEU A 84 -16.04 -1.56 -14.06
CA LEU A 84 -17.42 -1.91 -13.73
C LEU A 84 -18.42 -0.88 -14.25
N SER A 85 -18.07 0.40 -14.23
CA SER A 85 -18.93 1.49 -14.74
C SER A 85 -19.11 1.46 -16.26
N ILE A 86 -18.18 0.87 -17.01
CA ILE A 86 -18.29 0.71 -18.46
C ILE A 86 -19.20 -0.47 -18.83
N VAL A 87 -19.15 -1.55 -18.03
CA VAL A 87 -19.86 -2.81 -18.34
C VAL A 87 -21.31 -2.80 -17.87
N PHE A 88 -21.64 -2.06 -16.80
CA PHE A 88 -22.98 -2.00 -16.23
C PHE A 88 -23.68 -0.67 -16.51
N PRO A 89 -25.00 -0.69 -16.85
CA PRO A 89 -25.77 0.54 -17.08
C PRO A 89 -25.86 1.42 -15.83
N TYR A 90 -25.89 2.74 -16.09
CA TYR A 90 -25.72 3.86 -15.16
C TYR A 90 -26.61 3.85 -13.90
N GLU A 91 -27.76 3.16 -13.93
CA GLU A 91 -28.80 3.26 -12.90
C GLU A 91 -28.42 2.75 -11.50
N ARG A 92 -27.41 1.88 -11.36
CA ARG A 92 -26.96 1.37 -10.03
C ARG A 92 -25.49 1.60 -9.68
N ILE A 93 -24.66 1.84 -10.68
CA ILE A 93 -23.19 1.99 -10.53
C ILE A 93 -22.70 3.38 -10.96
N GLY A 94 -23.51 4.12 -11.73
CA GLY A 94 -23.22 5.50 -12.12
C GLY A 94 -23.02 6.42 -10.92
N GLU A 95 -23.73 6.15 -9.82
CA GLU A 95 -23.61 6.91 -8.56
C GLU A 95 -22.33 6.65 -7.75
N LEU A 96 -21.67 5.50 -7.96
CA LEU A 96 -20.39 5.13 -7.35
C LEU A 96 -19.19 5.55 -8.22
N SER A 97 -19.43 5.87 -9.49
CA SER A 97 -18.43 6.41 -10.40
C SER A 97 -18.14 7.86 -10.04
N PHE A 98 -17.00 8.10 -9.37
CA PHE A 98 -16.49 9.46 -9.09
C PHE A 98 -16.20 10.29 -10.35
N PHE A 99 -16.15 9.65 -11.53
CA PHE A 99 -15.78 10.25 -12.81
C PHE A 99 -16.97 10.88 -13.53
N SER A 100 -18.19 10.39 -13.31
CA SER A 100 -19.39 11.01 -13.86
C SER A 100 -19.88 12.10 -12.90
N ARG A 101 -19.32 13.29 -13.04
CA ARG A 101 -19.85 14.51 -12.42
C ARG A 101 -20.36 15.43 -13.52
N SER A 102 -21.63 15.31 -13.90
CA SER A 102 -22.42 16.54 -14.01
C SER A 102 -22.74 16.92 -12.57
N GLN A 103 -22.26 18.09 -12.13
CA GLN A 103 -22.74 18.64 -10.86
C GLN A 103 -24.25 18.86 -10.91
#